data_AF-A0A374UZI1-F1
#
_entry.id   AF-A0A374UZI1-F1
#
_cell.length_a   1.000
_cell.length_b   1.000
_cell.length_c   1.000
_cell.angle_alpha   90.00
_cell.angle_beta   90.00
_cell.angle_gamma   90.00
#
_symmetry.space_group_name_H-M   'P 1'
#
loop_
_entity.id
_entity.type
_entity.pdbx_description
1 polymer ?
#
loop_
_entity_poly.entity_id
_entity_poly.type
_entity_poly.pdbx_seq_one_letter_code
_entity_poly.pdbx_strand_id
1 'polypeptide(L)'
;MNNIIYSFPYLLFLFYLFVITLWEFSLKRKGRRDLLGIKIVIWFGFLFFFGLRGFVNTDCLSYYPFFERLKTVWDNFSYETIVSEYDWEPGFITLVYFFKSIIPNYSVWIFVWTLIILITLNFLFSRYLKYYSFGFLLFFIFDGYGIVTNLMRGCIAMSLFLYSVQYIERGDSKKYFLINAIGCLFHISSVLYLLAYFFLRRKLSNVFLLAVFVILNLLYWLRIDFSDVLVLIFDNISYERMTLLTEAYVKNGTSKNLLSIGYVERSFTYIVVMVMYAKLCTGKPGNVIFLNSYVLYYILFYFFWKIDVASQRMAGLFVYSYWIIYAELYATLKIANNKRLLLVLLIIYSSLKMISGKSQPYHQYKNILFHYERFEEAERRIQM
;
A
#
# COMPACT_ATOMS: atom_id res chain seq x y z
N MET A 1 -21.11 8.29 12.82
CA MET A 1 -20.57 8.90 14.07
C MET A 1 -19.20 8.30 14.37
N ASN A 2 -18.19 9.12 14.67
CA ASN A 2 -16.85 8.63 15.02
C ASN A 2 -16.89 7.88 16.37
N ASN A 3 -16.47 6.62 16.39
CA ASN A 3 -16.34 5.84 17.61
C ASN A 3 -14.94 5.21 17.69
N ILE A 4 -14.19 5.59 18.73
CA ILE A 4 -12.82 5.12 18.98
C ILE A 4 -12.77 3.61 19.21
N ILE A 5 -13.88 2.99 19.64
CA ILE A 5 -13.93 1.54 19.88
C ILE A 5 -13.61 0.73 18.62
N TYR A 6 -13.92 1.26 17.43
CA TYR A 6 -13.59 0.64 16.15
C TYR A 6 -12.09 0.55 15.90
N SER A 7 -11.29 1.46 16.50
CA SER A 7 -9.83 1.45 16.37
C SER A 7 -9.16 0.37 17.23
N PHE A 8 -9.84 -0.17 18.24
CA PHE A 8 -9.23 -1.04 19.26
C PHE A 8 -8.60 -2.32 18.69
N PRO A 9 -9.26 -3.09 17.80
CA PRO A 9 -8.67 -4.30 17.22
C PRO A 9 -7.39 -4.01 16.42
N TYR A 10 -7.32 -2.86 15.76
CA TYR A 10 -6.14 -2.43 15.01
C TYR A 10 -4.99 -1.99 15.92
N LEU A 11 -5.29 -1.34 17.05
CA LEU A 11 -4.29 -1.02 18.07
C LEU A 11 -3.73 -2.28 18.72
N LEU A 12 -4.57 -3.28 18.98
CA LEU A 12 -4.13 -4.57 19.51
C LEU A 12 -3.20 -5.28 18.50
N PHE A 13 -3.56 -5.28 17.22
CA PHE A 13 -2.70 -5.86 16.18
C PHE A 13 -1.39 -5.08 15.99
N LEU A 14 -1.42 -3.75 16.09
CA LEU A 14 -0.21 -2.90 16.11
C LEU A 14 0.72 -3.28 17.27
N PHE A 15 0.15 -3.41 18.48
CA PHE A 15 0.89 -3.81 19.67
C PHE A 15 1.49 -5.22 19.51
N TYR A 16 0.72 -6.17 18.98
CA TYR A 16 1.19 -7.51 18.63
C TYR A 16 2.43 -7.47 17.72
N LEU A 17 2.38 -6.72 16.62
CA LEU A 17 3.52 -6.57 15.70
C LEU A 17 4.72 -5.88 16.36
N PHE A 18 4.47 -4.92 17.24
CA PHE A 18 5.52 -4.24 17.99
C PHE A 18 6.25 -5.21 18.95
N VAL A 19 5.52 -6.04 19.69
CA VAL A 19 6.10 -7.05 20.59
C VAL A 19 6.97 -8.05 19.81
N ILE A 20 6.50 -8.54 18.65
CA ILE A 20 7.28 -9.42 17.79
C ILE A 20 8.55 -8.73 17.27
N THR A 21 8.45 -7.43 16.96
CA THR A 21 9.61 -6.62 16.55
C THR A 21 10.67 -6.55 17.65
N LEU A 22 10.24 -6.31 18.90
CA LEU A 22 11.14 -6.34 20.05
C LEU A 22 11.73 -7.73 20.28
N TRP A 23 10.97 -8.78 20.03
CA TRP A 23 11.45 -10.17 20.11
C TRP A 23 12.56 -10.43 19.08
N GLU A 24 12.38 -10.05 17.80
CA GLU A 24 13.44 -10.17 16.80
C GLU A 24 14.68 -9.37 17.19
N PHE A 25 14.52 -8.13 17.67
CA PHE A 25 15.66 -7.31 18.11
C PHE A 25 16.44 -7.97 19.24
N SER A 26 15.74 -8.61 20.19
CA SER A 26 16.36 -9.37 21.29
C SER A 26 17.13 -10.58 20.77
N LEU A 27 16.53 -11.37 19.85
CA LEU A 27 17.17 -12.53 19.24
C LEU A 27 18.46 -12.15 18.50
N LYS A 28 18.42 -11.09 17.68
CA LYS A 28 19.59 -10.63 16.93
C LYS A 28 20.68 -10.07 17.83
N ARG A 29 20.32 -9.42 18.94
CA ARG A 29 21.31 -8.98 19.95
C ARG A 29 22.03 -10.15 20.60
N LYS A 30 21.33 -11.27 20.80
CA LYS A 30 21.90 -12.53 21.31
C LYS A 30 22.62 -13.35 20.22
N GLY A 31 22.81 -12.81 19.02
CA GLY A 31 23.50 -13.48 17.91
C GLY A 31 22.70 -14.59 17.21
N ARG A 32 21.42 -14.81 17.58
CA ARG A 32 20.58 -15.81 16.92
C ARG A 32 20.18 -15.36 15.52
N ARG A 33 20.33 -16.25 14.54
CA ARG A 33 20.03 -15.99 13.13
C ARG A 33 18.75 -16.65 12.64
N ASP A 34 18.28 -17.69 13.33
CA ASP A 34 17.03 -18.34 12.98
C ASP A 34 15.84 -17.42 13.32
N LEU A 35 14.98 -17.22 12.32
CA LEU A 35 13.78 -16.40 12.37
C LEU A 35 12.52 -17.21 12.10
N LEU A 36 12.59 -18.54 12.03
CA LEU A 36 11.43 -19.38 11.70
C LEU A 36 10.26 -19.11 12.65
N GLY A 37 10.51 -19.06 13.96
CA GLY A 37 9.47 -18.71 14.95
C GLY A 37 8.84 -17.34 14.71
N ILE A 38 9.65 -16.32 14.41
CA ILE A 38 9.17 -14.97 14.08
C ILE A 38 8.30 -15.00 12.81
N LYS A 39 8.73 -15.73 11.78
CA LYS A 39 8.00 -15.87 10.52
C LYS A 39 6.66 -16.56 10.73
N ILE A 40 6.63 -17.69 11.44
CA ILE A 40 5.39 -18.43 11.72
C ILE A 40 4.39 -17.55 12.47
N VAL A 41 4.83 -16.88 13.54
CA VAL A 41 3.96 -16.03 14.35
C VAL A 41 3.42 -14.85 13.53
N ILE A 42 4.25 -14.18 12.72
CA ILE A 42 3.77 -13.12 11.82
C ILE A 42 2.74 -13.63 10.82
N TRP A 43 3.05 -14.71 10.11
CA TRP A 43 2.17 -15.27 9.10
C TRP A 43 0.83 -15.67 9.70
N PHE A 44 0.86 -16.39 10.82
CA PHE A 44 -0.35 -16.76 11.54
C PHE A 44 -1.15 -15.51 11.96
N GLY A 45 -0.49 -14.51 12.55
CA GLY A 45 -1.15 -13.28 12.97
C GLY A 45 -1.82 -12.53 11.81
N PHE A 46 -1.16 -12.40 10.67
CA PHE A 46 -1.74 -11.75 9.48
C PHE A 46 -2.86 -12.58 8.84
N LEU A 47 -2.70 -13.90 8.72
CA LEU A 47 -3.76 -14.76 8.18
C LEU A 47 -4.99 -14.77 9.10
N PHE A 48 -4.78 -14.81 10.42
CA PHE A 48 -5.86 -14.70 11.39
C PHE A 48 -6.53 -13.32 11.34
N PHE A 49 -5.75 -12.24 11.33
CA PHE A 49 -6.30 -10.88 11.39
C PHE A 49 -6.94 -10.44 10.08
N PHE A 50 -6.28 -10.66 8.94
CA PHE A 50 -6.75 -10.22 7.63
C PHE A 50 -7.37 -11.33 6.79
N GLY A 51 -6.82 -12.55 6.83
CA GLY A 51 -7.33 -13.67 6.03
C GLY A 51 -8.68 -14.20 6.50
N LEU A 52 -8.96 -14.09 7.80
CA LEU A 52 -10.24 -14.50 8.42
C LEU A 52 -11.13 -13.31 8.79
N ARG A 53 -10.87 -12.12 8.22
CA ARG A 53 -11.73 -10.96 8.42
C ARG A 53 -13.09 -11.14 7.76
N GLY A 54 -14.14 -10.59 8.38
CA GLY A 54 -15.45 -10.41 7.75
C GLY A 54 -15.49 -9.19 6.83
N PHE A 55 -16.67 -8.61 6.66
CA PHE A 55 -16.86 -7.41 5.84
C PHE A 55 -16.27 -6.17 6.52
N VAL A 56 -15.01 -5.88 6.22
CA VAL A 56 -14.28 -4.74 6.80
C VAL A 56 -13.87 -3.81 5.68
N ASN A 57 -14.13 -2.52 5.88
CA ASN A 57 -13.86 -1.43 4.95
C ASN A 57 -14.80 -1.42 3.72
N THR A 58 -14.73 -0.36 2.92
CA THR A 58 -15.73 -0.04 1.89
C THR A 58 -15.76 -1.01 0.72
N ASP A 59 -14.60 -1.49 0.27
CA ASP A 59 -14.54 -2.14 -1.05
C ASP A 59 -15.12 -3.56 -1.02
N CYS A 60 -15.37 -4.13 0.17
CA CYS A 60 -16.10 -5.38 0.27
C CYS A 60 -17.53 -5.28 -0.29
N LEU A 61 -18.13 -4.07 -0.29
CA LEU A 61 -19.42 -3.81 -0.94
C LEU A 61 -19.38 -3.97 -2.46
N SER A 62 -18.20 -3.86 -3.08
CA SER A 62 -18.01 -4.08 -4.51
C SER A 62 -17.50 -5.49 -4.80
N TYR A 63 -16.53 -5.97 -4.01
CA TYR A 63 -15.90 -7.27 -4.22
C TYR A 63 -16.81 -8.45 -3.92
N TYR A 64 -17.67 -8.37 -2.90
CA TYR A 64 -18.56 -9.48 -2.56
C TYR A 64 -19.64 -9.69 -3.63
N PRO A 65 -20.43 -8.68 -4.05
CA PRO A 65 -21.42 -8.88 -5.11
C PRO A 65 -20.79 -9.26 -6.45
N PHE A 66 -19.60 -8.74 -6.76
CA PHE A 66 -18.83 -9.19 -7.92
C PHE A 66 -18.53 -10.69 -7.83
N PHE A 67 -17.96 -11.14 -6.72
CA PHE A 67 -17.62 -12.55 -6.52
C PHE A 67 -18.86 -13.44 -6.60
N GLU A 68 -19.96 -13.07 -5.95
CA GLU A 68 -21.19 -13.87 -5.94
C GLU A 68 -21.85 -13.96 -7.32
N ARG A 69 -21.86 -12.86 -8.09
CA ARG A 69 -22.47 -12.84 -9.45
C ARG A 69 -21.59 -13.44 -10.54
N LEU A 70 -20.26 -13.42 -10.36
CA LEU A 70 -19.32 -13.91 -11.37
C LEU A 70 -19.62 -15.36 -11.71
N LYS A 71 -19.81 -15.65 -13.00
CA LYS A 71 -19.98 -17.02 -13.48
C LYS A 71 -18.70 -17.85 -13.28
N THR A 72 -18.82 -19.15 -13.42
CA THR A 72 -17.74 -20.13 -13.31
C THR A 72 -17.56 -20.86 -14.63
N VAL A 73 -16.48 -21.64 -14.76
CA VAL A 73 -16.23 -22.50 -15.92
C VAL A 73 -17.34 -23.53 -16.16
N TRP A 74 -18.20 -23.75 -15.17
CA TRP A 74 -19.29 -24.71 -15.19
C TRP A 74 -20.62 -24.13 -15.69
N ASP A 75 -20.73 -22.80 -15.83
CA ASP A 75 -22.00 -22.12 -16.14
C ASP A 75 -22.30 -22.03 -17.65
N ASN A 76 -21.50 -22.66 -18.52
CA ASN A 76 -21.66 -22.69 -19.99
C ASN A 76 -21.74 -21.31 -20.67
N PHE A 77 -21.09 -20.29 -20.11
CA PHE A 77 -20.90 -18.98 -20.76
C PHE A 77 -19.58 -18.93 -21.52
N SER A 78 -19.55 -18.21 -22.65
CA SER A 78 -18.28 -17.90 -23.31
C SER A 78 -17.43 -16.97 -22.44
N TYR A 79 -16.12 -17.19 -22.44
CA TYR A 79 -15.18 -16.38 -21.66
C TYR A 79 -15.23 -14.89 -22.05
N GLU A 80 -15.45 -14.58 -23.33
CA GLU A 80 -15.61 -13.21 -23.81
C GLU A 80 -16.82 -12.51 -23.17
N THR A 81 -17.95 -13.21 -23.05
CA THR A 81 -19.14 -12.70 -22.34
C THR A 81 -18.83 -12.42 -20.87
N ILE A 82 -18.11 -13.33 -20.20
CA ILE A 82 -17.75 -13.17 -18.78
C ILE A 82 -16.86 -11.94 -18.56
N VAL A 83 -15.85 -11.74 -19.40
CA VAL A 83 -14.92 -10.61 -19.26
C VAL A 83 -15.60 -9.28 -19.59
N SER A 84 -16.49 -9.25 -20.59
CA SER A 84 -17.18 -8.02 -21.01
C SER A 84 -18.33 -7.61 -20.09
N GLU A 85 -18.88 -8.52 -19.28
CA GLU A 85 -19.97 -8.23 -18.33
C GLU A 85 -19.54 -7.27 -17.21
N TYR A 86 -18.25 -7.21 -16.88
CA TYR A 86 -17.74 -6.42 -15.76
C TYR A 86 -16.77 -5.33 -16.24
N ASP A 87 -16.97 -4.11 -15.73
CA ASP A 87 -16.12 -2.95 -15.98
C ASP A 87 -14.84 -2.95 -15.09
N TRP A 88 -14.20 -4.12 -14.97
CA TRP A 88 -13.02 -4.38 -14.15
C TRP A 88 -11.89 -4.92 -15.03
N GLU A 89 -10.66 -4.89 -14.52
CA GLU A 89 -9.49 -5.29 -15.30
C GLU A 89 -9.52 -6.80 -15.64
N PRO A 90 -9.26 -7.17 -16.90
CA PRO A 90 -9.49 -8.52 -17.39
C PRO A 90 -8.68 -9.55 -16.61
N GLY A 91 -7.41 -9.28 -16.30
CA GLY A 91 -6.57 -10.21 -15.54
C GLY A 91 -7.10 -10.49 -14.13
N PHE A 92 -7.77 -9.52 -13.50
CA PHE A 92 -8.42 -9.75 -12.21
C PHE A 92 -9.67 -10.62 -12.36
N ILE A 93 -10.52 -10.32 -13.35
CA ILE A 93 -11.72 -11.13 -13.64
C ILE A 93 -11.32 -12.58 -13.89
N THR A 94 -10.32 -12.81 -14.74
CA THR A 94 -9.78 -14.15 -15.04
C THR A 94 -9.34 -14.89 -13.78
N LEU A 95 -8.61 -14.22 -12.89
CA LEU A 95 -8.10 -14.83 -11.67
C LEU A 95 -9.23 -15.27 -10.73
N VAL A 96 -10.22 -14.39 -10.51
CA VAL A 96 -11.37 -14.72 -9.64
C VAL A 96 -12.27 -15.76 -10.29
N TYR A 97 -12.45 -15.71 -11.60
CA TYR A 97 -13.22 -16.68 -12.39
C TYR A 97 -12.70 -18.11 -12.20
N PHE A 98 -11.38 -18.31 -12.37
CA PHE A 98 -10.76 -19.60 -12.15
C PHE A 98 -10.78 -20.01 -10.68
N PHE A 99 -10.54 -19.09 -9.76
CA PHE A 99 -10.59 -19.39 -8.33
C PHE A 99 -12.00 -19.85 -7.89
N LYS A 100 -13.03 -19.07 -8.24
CA LYS A 100 -14.43 -19.36 -7.86
C LYS A 100 -14.90 -20.71 -8.42
N SER A 101 -14.42 -21.06 -9.61
CA SER A 101 -14.70 -22.35 -10.25
C SER A 101 -14.19 -23.55 -9.45
N ILE A 102 -13.17 -23.37 -8.60
CA ILE A 102 -12.62 -24.41 -7.73
C ILE A 102 -13.23 -24.30 -6.32
N ILE A 103 -13.26 -23.09 -5.76
CA ILE A 103 -13.74 -22.82 -4.41
C ILE A 103 -14.70 -21.61 -4.46
N PRO A 104 -16.02 -21.84 -4.58
CA PRO A 104 -17.02 -20.77 -4.63
C PRO A 104 -17.32 -20.22 -3.23
N ASN A 105 -16.29 -19.72 -2.54
CA ASN A 105 -16.42 -19.13 -1.22
C ASN A 105 -15.60 -17.83 -1.11
N TYR A 106 -16.30 -16.72 -0.88
CA TYR A 106 -15.68 -15.40 -0.79
C TYR A 106 -14.71 -15.27 0.39
N SER A 107 -15.02 -15.86 1.55
CA SER A 107 -14.12 -15.81 2.71
C SER A 107 -12.81 -16.56 2.43
N VAL A 108 -12.87 -17.69 1.72
CA VAL A 108 -11.64 -18.38 1.27
C VAL A 108 -10.88 -17.54 0.23
N TRP A 109 -11.58 -16.82 -0.65
CA TRP A 109 -10.94 -15.86 -1.55
C TRP A 109 -10.16 -14.77 -0.79
N ILE A 110 -10.74 -14.19 0.27
CA ILE A 110 -10.05 -13.22 1.14
C ILE A 110 -8.82 -13.83 1.84
N PHE A 111 -8.91 -15.09 2.24
CA PHE A 111 -7.78 -15.80 2.84
C PHE A 111 -6.64 -16.01 1.83
N VAL A 112 -6.94 -16.53 0.64
CA VAL A 112 -5.97 -16.75 -0.45
C VAL A 112 -5.36 -15.43 -0.90
N TRP A 113 -6.17 -14.38 -1.01
CA TRP A 113 -5.70 -13.04 -1.28
C TRP A 113 -4.66 -12.56 -0.25
N THR A 114 -4.97 -12.72 1.04
CA THR A 114 -4.04 -12.35 2.11
C THR A 114 -2.73 -13.15 2.02
N LEU A 115 -2.82 -14.43 1.65
CA LEU A 115 -1.66 -15.29 1.44
C LEU A 115 -0.75 -14.78 0.31
N ILE A 116 -1.31 -14.32 -0.82
CA ILE A 116 -0.55 -13.74 -1.93
C ILE A 116 0.25 -12.52 -1.46
N ILE A 117 -0.38 -11.62 -0.68
CA ILE A 117 0.32 -10.47 -0.10
C ILE A 117 1.46 -10.94 0.82
N LEU A 118 1.20 -11.90 1.69
CA LEU A 118 2.22 -12.40 2.63
C LEU A 118 3.41 -13.03 1.93
N ILE A 119 3.20 -13.78 0.85
CA ILE A 119 4.28 -14.34 0.02
C ILE A 119 5.14 -13.20 -0.55
N THR A 120 4.51 -12.17 -1.12
CA THR A 120 5.19 -10.99 -1.69
C THR A 120 6.00 -10.25 -0.63
N LEU A 121 5.39 -9.94 0.52
CA LEU A 121 6.06 -9.23 1.60
C LEU A 121 7.19 -10.07 2.20
N ASN A 122 7.01 -11.38 2.34
CA ASN A 122 8.05 -12.27 2.81
C ASN A 122 9.25 -12.31 1.85
N PHE A 123 9.00 -12.35 0.54
CA PHE A 123 10.04 -12.27 -0.48
C PHE A 123 10.80 -10.94 -0.37
N LEU A 124 10.09 -9.81 -0.35
CA LEU A 124 10.68 -8.48 -0.28
C LEU A 124 11.47 -8.27 1.02
N PHE A 125 10.86 -8.52 2.17
CA PHE A 125 11.47 -8.22 3.46
C PHE A 125 12.59 -9.17 3.84
N SER A 126 12.52 -10.46 3.46
CA SER A 126 13.64 -11.38 3.67
C SER A 126 14.87 -10.97 2.86
N ARG A 127 14.67 -10.31 1.71
CA ARG A 127 15.75 -9.89 0.82
C ARG A 127 16.36 -8.54 1.21
N TYR A 128 15.52 -7.56 1.52
CA TYR A 128 15.96 -6.17 1.66
C TYR A 128 16.16 -5.71 3.10
N LEU A 129 15.46 -6.31 4.06
CA LEU A 129 15.44 -5.79 5.42
C LEU A 129 16.40 -6.52 6.34
N LYS A 130 17.12 -5.72 7.15
CA LYS A 130 17.88 -6.25 8.28
C LYS A 130 16.96 -6.83 9.35
N TYR A 131 15.76 -6.30 9.55
CA TYR A 131 14.80 -6.79 10.55
C TYR A 131 13.48 -7.12 9.88
N TYR A 132 13.15 -8.41 9.83
CA TYR A 132 12.01 -8.94 9.07
C TYR A 132 10.67 -8.47 9.64
N SER A 133 10.48 -8.65 10.94
CA SER A 133 9.27 -8.24 11.68
C SER A 133 9.05 -6.74 11.65
N PHE A 134 10.13 -5.96 11.67
CA PHE A 134 10.03 -4.50 11.57
C PHE A 134 9.46 -4.07 10.22
N GLY A 135 9.76 -4.80 9.14
CA GLY A 135 9.14 -4.59 7.84
C GLY A 135 7.62 -4.75 7.88
N PHE A 136 7.12 -5.79 8.55
CA PHE A 136 5.68 -6.02 8.71
C PHE A 136 5.01 -4.97 9.61
N LEU A 137 5.69 -4.53 10.67
CA LEU A 137 5.21 -3.40 11.49
C LEU A 137 5.10 -2.13 10.63
N LEU A 138 6.13 -1.79 9.87
CA LEU A 138 6.13 -0.61 8.99
C LEU A 138 5.11 -0.73 7.87
N PHE A 139 4.92 -1.92 7.30
CA PHE A 139 3.84 -2.20 6.36
C PHE A 139 2.49 -1.84 6.97
N PHE A 140 2.19 -2.33 8.17
CA PHE A 140 0.92 -2.05 8.84
C PHE A 140 0.73 -0.54 9.15
N ILE A 141 1.80 0.15 9.56
CA ILE A 141 1.77 1.60 9.85
C ILE A 141 1.56 2.43 8.57
N PHE A 142 2.28 2.09 7.50
CA PHE A 142 2.28 2.82 6.23
C PHE A 142 1.42 2.11 5.19
N ASP A 143 0.11 2.23 5.40
CA ASP A 143 -0.99 1.91 4.49
C ASP A 143 -1.23 0.43 4.17
N GLY A 144 -0.49 -0.49 4.80
CA GLY A 144 -0.70 -1.94 4.65
C GLY A 144 -2.12 -2.39 4.99
N TYR A 145 -2.77 -1.76 5.98
CA TYR A 145 -4.20 -1.98 6.24
C TYR A 145 -5.07 -1.68 5.00
N GLY A 146 -4.88 -0.51 4.37
CA GLY A 146 -5.68 -0.12 3.20
C GLY A 146 -5.41 -1.00 2.00
N ILE A 147 -4.14 -1.38 1.80
CA ILE A 147 -3.69 -2.28 0.73
C ILE A 147 -4.38 -3.64 0.84
N VAL A 148 -4.39 -4.24 2.03
CA VAL A 148 -5.00 -5.56 2.24
C VAL A 148 -6.52 -5.49 2.19
N THR A 149 -7.12 -4.38 2.70
CA THR A 149 -8.57 -4.31 2.89
C THR A 149 -9.36 -3.81 1.68
N ASN A 150 -8.81 -2.86 0.92
CA ASN A 150 -9.49 -2.19 -0.19
C ASN A 150 -8.79 -2.38 -1.54
N LEU A 151 -7.46 -2.45 -1.60
CA LEU A 151 -6.76 -2.36 -2.89
C LEU A 151 -6.53 -3.72 -3.57
N MET A 152 -7.50 -4.63 -3.59
CA MET A 152 -7.26 -6.01 -4.06
C MET A 152 -6.66 -6.09 -5.47
N ARG A 153 -7.30 -5.43 -6.45
CA ARG A 153 -6.83 -5.37 -7.85
C ARG A 153 -5.45 -4.73 -7.99
N GLY A 154 -5.32 -3.51 -7.48
CA GLY A 154 -4.06 -2.76 -7.51
C GLY A 154 -2.92 -3.43 -6.75
N CYS A 155 -3.22 -4.19 -5.70
CA CYS A 155 -2.20 -4.86 -4.90
C CYS A 155 -1.67 -6.14 -5.57
N ILE A 156 -2.43 -6.82 -6.44
CA ILE A 156 -1.84 -7.89 -7.30
C ILE A 156 -0.79 -7.27 -8.22
N ALA A 157 -1.14 -6.17 -8.86
CA ALA A 157 -0.24 -5.47 -9.75
C ALA A 157 0.99 -4.91 -9.00
N MET A 158 0.79 -4.35 -7.80
CA MET A 158 1.88 -3.95 -6.89
C MET A 158 2.74 -5.15 -6.49
N SER A 159 2.15 -6.32 -6.25
CA SER A 159 2.89 -7.53 -5.86
C SER A 159 3.83 -8.01 -6.97
N LEU A 160 3.36 -7.99 -8.22
CA LEU A 160 4.19 -8.26 -9.40
C LEU A 160 5.33 -7.23 -9.52
N PHE A 161 5.02 -5.95 -9.32
CA PHE A 161 6.05 -4.90 -9.30
C PHE A 161 7.10 -5.13 -8.20
N LEU A 162 6.67 -5.39 -6.96
CA LEU A 162 7.58 -5.64 -5.82
C LEU A 162 8.47 -6.86 -6.07
N TYR A 163 7.94 -7.92 -6.67
CA TYR A 163 8.74 -9.06 -7.11
C TYR A 163 9.75 -8.67 -8.20
N SER A 164 9.37 -7.75 -9.09
CA SER A 164 10.20 -7.29 -10.20
C SER A 164 11.37 -6.37 -9.79
N VAL A 165 11.34 -5.77 -8.59
CA VAL A 165 12.38 -4.84 -8.09
C VAL A 165 13.79 -5.44 -8.20
N GLN A 166 13.94 -6.74 -7.92
CA GLN A 166 15.22 -7.44 -8.03
C GLN A 166 15.83 -7.41 -9.46
N TYR A 167 15.00 -7.25 -10.50
CA TYR A 167 15.45 -7.16 -11.88
C TYR A 167 15.95 -5.76 -12.23
N ILE A 168 15.40 -4.71 -11.60
CA ILE A 168 15.99 -3.36 -11.68
C ILE A 168 17.41 -3.38 -11.12
N GLU A 169 17.62 -4.03 -9.96
CA GLU A 169 18.93 -4.14 -9.31
C GLU A 169 19.97 -4.86 -10.17
N ARG A 170 19.55 -5.93 -10.84
CA ARG A 170 20.40 -6.73 -11.72
C ARG A 170 20.58 -6.14 -13.11
N GLY A 171 19.88 -5.05 -13.44
CA GLY A 171 19.85 -4.47 -14.78
C GLY A 171 19.12 -5.32 -15.83
N ASP A 172 18.30 -6.30 -15.42
CA ASP A 172 17.52 -7.16 -16.30
C ASP A 172 16.20 -6.46 -16.67
N SER A 173 16.28 -5.50 -17.59
CA SER A 173 15.13 -4.72 -18.04
C SER A 173 14.04 -5.58 -18.67
N LYS A 174 14.42 -6.64 -19.39
CA LYS A 174 13.47 -7.51 -20.10
C LYS A 174 12.50 -8.17 -19.12
N LYS A 175 13.00 -8.80 -18.06
CA LYS A 175 12.15 -9.42 -17.04
C LYS A 175 11.34 -8.39 -16.27
N TYR A 176 11.92 -7.24 -15.99
CA TYR A 176 11.20 -6.14 -15.35
C TYR A 176 9.97 -5.71 -16.17
N PHE A 177 10.15 -5.39 -17.45
CA PHE A 177 9.07 -4.92 -18.31
C PHE A 177 8.03 -6.02 -18.56
N LEU A 178 8.44 -7.28 -18.74
CA LEU A 178 7.52 -8.40 -18.92
C LEU A 178 6.58 -8.58 -17.71
N ILE A 179 7.14 -8.60 -16.50
CA ILE A 179 6.34 -8.80 -15.27
C ILE A 179 5.39 -7.62 -15.03
N ASN A 180 5.85 -6.40 -15.25
CA ASN A 180 5.00 -5.22 -15.05
C ASN A 180 3.96 -5.04 -16.16
N ALA A 181 4.23 -5.50 -17.38
CA ALA A 181 3.21 -5.56 -18.44
C ALA A 181 2.06 -6.52 -18.06
N ILE A 182 2.38 -7.66 -17.44
CA ILE A 182 1.36 -8.55 -16.83
C ILE A 182 0.63 -7.81 -15.71
N GLY A 183 1.33 -7.04 -14.88
CA GLY A 183 0.73 -6.19 -13.85
C GLY A 183 -0.35 -5.23 -14.38
N CYS A 184 -0.15 -4.66 -15.57
CA CYS A 184 -1.13 -3.77 -16.21
C CYS A 184 -2.46 -4.48 -16.53
N LEU A 185 -2.48 -5.81 -16.64
CA LEU A 185 -3.72 -6.59 -16.83
C LEU A 185 -4.59 -6.63 -15.57
N PHE A 186 -4.03 -6.34 -14.39
CA PHE A 186 -4.74 -6.33 -13.11
C PHE A 186 -5.12 -4.93 -12.64
N HIS A 187 -4.31 -3.92 -13.00
CA HIS A 187 -4.65 -2.53 -12.72
C HIS A 187 -3.93 -1.58 -13.68
N ILE A 188 -4.68 -0.68 -14.32
CA ILE A 188 -4.13 0.24 -15.32
C ILE A 188 -3.07 1.19 -14.75
N SER A 189 -3.18 1.57 -13.47
CA SER A 189 -2.22 2.48 -12.84
C SER A 189 -0.79 1.90 -12.79
N SER A 190 -0.64 0.58 -12.93
CA SER A 190 0.66 -0.10 -12.99
C SER A 190 1.49 0.24 -14.22
N VAL A 191 0.92 0.92 -15.22
CA VAL A 191 1.69 1.57 -16.29
C VAL A 191 2.74 2.53 -15.71
N LEU A 192 2.46 3.18 -14.57
CA LEU A 192 3.43 4.05 -13.91
C LEU A 192 4.69 3.30 -13.46
N TYR A 193 4.62 2.00 -13.19
CA TYR A 193 5.81 1.21 -12.91
C TYR A 193 6.71 1.07 -14.13
N LEU A 194 6.15 0.92 -15.33
CA LEU A 194 6.94 0.86 -16.56
C LEU A 194 7.74 2.15 -16.75
N LEU A 195 7.12 3.30 -16.49
CA LEU A 195 7.76 4.62 -16.57
C LEU A 195 8.79 4.83 -15.46
N ALA A 196 8.47 4.38 -14.24
CA ALA A 196 9.34 4.55 -13.07
C ALA A 196 10.70 3.88 -13.24
N TYR A 197 10.82 2.81 -14.05
CA TYR A 197 12.07 2.10 -14.32
C TYR A 197 13.27 3.02 -14.59
N PHE A 198 13.06 4.04 -15.44
CA PHE A 198 14.13 4.94 -15.85
C PHE A 198 14.59 5.89 -14.74
N PHE A 199 13.69 6.20 -13.82
CA PHE A 199 13.95 7.07 -12.67
C PHE A 199 14.54 6.29 -11.49
N LEU A 200 13.99 5.11 -11.18
CA LEU A 200 14.31 4.33 -9.98
C LEU A 200 15.78 3.88 -9.90
N ARG A 201 16.45 3.72 -11.04
CA ARG A 201 17.85 3.27 -11.09
C ARG A 201 18.90 4.38 -11.02
N ARG A 202 18.50 5.66 -11.11
CA ARG A 202 19.44 6.78 -11.27
C ARG A 202 19.82 7.38 -9.92
N LYS A 203 21.10 7.62 -9.67
CA LYS A 203 21.50 8.41 -8.50
C LYS A 203 21.06 9.85 -8.70
N LEU A 204 20.25 10.37 -7.77
CA LEU A 204 19.78 11.74 -7.80
C LEU A 204 20.81 12.67 -7.14
N SER A 205 20.93 13.90 -7.66
CA SER A 205 21.79 14.92 -7.06
C SER A 205 21.10 15.61 -5.89
N ASN A 206 21.88 16.10 -4.92
CA ASN A 206 21.32 16.85 -3.78
C ASN A 206 20.58 18.11 -4.23
N VAL A 207 21.04 18.75 -5.31
CA VAL A 207 20.38 19.92 -5.91
C VAL A 207 18.99 19.55 -6.44
N PHE A 208 18.87 18.41 -7.14
CA PHE A 208 17.57 17.93 -7.60
C PHE A 208 16.62 17.63 -6.44
N LEU A 209 17.09 16.94 -5.39
CA LEU A 209 16.27 16.64 -4.21
C LEU A 209 15.80 17.92 -3.51
N LEU A 210 16.69 18.89 -3.34
CA LEU A 210 16.35 20.19 -2.76
C LEU A 210 15.34 20.95 -3.62
N ALA A 211 15.55 20.99 -4.94
CA ALA A 211 14.65 21.66 -5.87
C ALA A 211 13.24 21.05 -5.81
N VAL A 212 13.13 19.72 -5.84
CA VAL A 212 11.85 19.01 -5.70
C VAL A 212 11.17 19.39 -4.38
N PHE A 213 11.89 19.38 -3.26
CA PHE A 213 11.34 19.75 -1.97
C PHE A 213 10.81 21.18 -1.96
N VAL A 214 11.65 22.15 -2.35
CA VAL A 214 11.29 23.58 -2.30
C VAL A 214 10.14 23.89 -3.24
N ILE A 215 10.20 23.44 -4.50
CA ILE A 215 9.18 23.72 -5.52
C ILE A 215 7.83 23.13 -5.09
N LEU A 216 7.77 21.85 -4.73
CA LEU A 216 6.47 21.22 -4.39
C LEU A 216 5.84 21.79 -3.13
N ASN A 217 6.64 22.10 -2.10
CA ASN A 217 6.11 22.76 -0.91
C ASN A 217 5.66 24.18 -1.22
N LEU A 218 6.41 24.94 -2.02
CA LEU A 218 6.00 26.28 -2.42
C LEU A 218 4.66 26.25 -3.17
N LEU A 219 4.53 25.37 -4.17
CA LEU A 219 3.28 25.19 -4.93
C LEU A 219 2.12 24.80 -4.01
N TYR A 220 2.35 23.87 -3.08
CA TYR A 220 1.34 23.44 -2.11
C TYR A 220 0.87 24.58 -1.19
N TRP A 221 1.80 25.37 -0.63
CA TRP A 221 1.48 26.50 0.25
C TRP A 221 0.84 27.67 -0.50
N LEU A 222 1.25 27.92 -1.75
CA LEU A 222 0.62 28.89 -2.64
C LEU A 222 -0.72 28.41 -3.22
N ARG A 223 -1.13 27.17 -2.92
CA ARG A 223 -2.34 26.52 -3.43
C ARG A 223 -2.39 26.46 -4.96
N ILE A 224 -1.23 26.37 -5.60
CA ILE A 224 -1.14 26.13 -7.05
C ILE A 224 -1.32 24.62 -7.27
N ASP A 225 -2.29 24.26 -8.10
CA ASP A 225 -2.59 22.87 -8.40
C ASP A 225 -2.52 22.59 -9.91
N PHE A 226 -2.38 21.31 -10.25
CA PHE A 226 -2.25 20.83 -11.63
C PHE A 226 -3.49 20.03 -12.06
N SER A 227 -4.63 20.21 -11.39
CA SER A 227 -5.84 19.42 -11.67
C SER A 227 -6.39 19.73 -13.06
N ASP A 228 -6.28 20.99 -13.49
CA ASP A 228 -6.74 21.42 -14.82
C ASP A 228 -5.89 20.79 -15.94
N VAL A 229 -4.61 20.49 -15.68
CA VAL A 229 -3.75 19.76 -16.61
C VAL A 229 -4.24 18.31 -16.78
N LEU A 230 -4.72 17.67 -15.70
CA LEU A 230 -5.31 16.34 -15.79
C LEU A 230 -6.61 16.33 -16.59
N VAL A 231 -7.51 17.29 -16.33
CA VAL A 231 -8.76 17.45 -17.09
C VAL A 231 -8.44 17.59 -18.59
N LEU A 232 -7.51 18.49 -18.93
CA LEU A 232 -7.06 18.67 -20.31
C LEU A 232 -6.50 17.39 -20.94
N ILE A 233 -5.71 16.60 -20.21
CA ILE A 233 -5.16 15.34 -20.73
C ILE A 233 -6.28 14.30 -20.96
N PHE A 234 -7.21 14.15 -20.02
CA PHE A 234 -8.27 13.15 -20.13
C PHE A 234 -9.32 13.50 -21.19
N ASP A 235 -9.64 14.78 -21.35
CA ASP A 235 -10.55 15.26 -22.38
C ASP A 235 -9.98 14.99 -23.78
N ASN A 236 -8.68 15.18 -23.97
CA ASN A 236 -8.02 14.91 -25.25
C ASN A 236 -7.88 13.41 -25.58
N ILE A 237 -7.97 12.52 -24.59
CA ILE A 237 -7.89 11.06 -24.79
C ILE A 237 -9.30 10.44 -24.98
N SER A 238 -10.38 11.26 -24.97
CA SER A 238 -11.77 10.80 -25.11
C SER A 238 -12.17 9.74 -24.08
N TYR A 239 -11.59 9.80 -22.87
CA TYR A 239 -11.85 8.82 -21.81
C TYR A 239 -12.89 9.38 -20.83
N GLU A 240 -14.14 9.47 -21.30
CA GLU A 240 -15.27 10.15 -20.64
C GLU A 240 -15.43 9.79 -19.15
N ARG A 241 -15.26 8.51 -18.79
CA ARG A 241 -15.32 8.05 -17.40
C ARG A 241 -14.24 8.69 -16.51
N MET A 242 -13.02 8.86 -17.01
CA MET A 242 -11.93 9.46 -16.23
C MET A 242 -12.11 10.97 -16.09
N THR A 243 -12.64 11.63 -17.11
CA THR A 243 -13.07 13.04 -17.02
C THR A 243 -14.14 13.20 -15.93
N LEU A 244 -15.24 12.46 -16.00
CA LEU A 244 -16.35 12.54 -15.03
C LEU A 244 -15.90 12.23 -13.59
N LEU A 245 -15.04 11.22 -13.41
CA LEU A 245 -14.47 10.91 -12.10
C LEU A 245 -13.59 12.04 -11.59
N THR A 246 -12.73 12.60 -12.44
CA THR A 246 -11.81 13.69 -12.07
C THR A 246 -12.60 14.94 -11.69
N GLU A 247 -13.60 15.33 -12.47
CA GLU A 247 -14.50 16.45 -12.17
C GLU A 247 -15.25 16.25 -10.86
N ALA A 248 -15.80 15.05 -10.63
CA ALA A 248 -16.46 14.72 -9.37
C ALA A 248 -15.52 14.83 -8.17
N TYR A 249 -14.26 14.40 -8.30
CA TYR A 249 -13.27 14.52 -7.22
C TYR A 249 -12.78 15.96 -7.01
N VAL A 250 -12.64 16.76 -8.07
CA VAL A 250 -12.29 18.19 -7.95
C VAL A 250 -13.43 18.95 -7.27
N LYS A 251 -14.68 18.72 -7.69
CA LYS A 251 -15.87 19.39 -7.14
C LYS A 251 -16.13 19.02 -5.68
N ASN A 252 -15.85 17.77 -5.30
CA ASN A 252 -15.93 17.30 -3.92
C ASN A 252 -14.66 17.55 -3.10
N GLY A 253 -13.65 18.23 -3.67
CA GLY A 253 -12.42 18.58 -2.99
C GLY A 253 -12.69 19.52 -1.81
N THR A 254 -12.72 18.99 -0.60
CA THR A 254 -12.83 19.79 0.61
C THR A 254 -11.60 20.71 0.76
N SER A 255 -11.81 21.95 1.17
CA SER A 255 -10.74 22.86 1.60
C SER A 255 -10.03 22.30 2.83
N LYS A 256 -9.07 21.40 2.61
CA LYS A 256 -8.28 20.79 3.71
C LYS A 256 -7.34 21.83 4.31
N ASN A 257 -7.13 21.75 5.61
CA ASN A 257 -6.04 22.45 6.27
C ASN A 257 -4.71 21.99 5.64
N LEU A 258 -3.94 22.95 5.11
CA LEU A 258 -2.63 22.68 4.50
C LEU A 258 -1.67 22.04 5.52
N LEU A 259 -1.71 22.53 6.77
CA LEU A 259 -0.95 21.97 7.87
C LEU A 259 -1.69 20.76 8.48
N SER A 260 -1.38 19.57 7.97
CA SER A 260 -1.87 18.29 8.51
C SER A 260 -0.74 17.46 9.10
N ILE A 261 -1.06 16.52 9.99
CA ILE A 261 -0.08 15.54 10.52
C ILE A 261 0.61 14.79 9.38
N GLY A 262 -0.14 14.43 8.33
CA GLY A 262 0.42 13.77 7.15
C GLY A 262 1.35 14.67 6.34
N TYR A 263 1.07 15.98 6.22
CA TYR A 263 1.99 16.93 5.61
C TYR A 263 3.32 17.00 6.38
N VAL A 264 3.25 17.19 7.70
CA VAL A 264 4.42 17.27 8.58
C VAL A 264 5.27 16.00 8.48
N GLU A 265 4.63 14.82 8.56
CA GLU A 265 5.31 13.54 8.47
C GLU A 265 6.01 13.36 7.12
N ARG A 266 5.30 13.52 6.00
CA ARG A 266 5.88 13.36 4.66
C ARG A 266 7.05 14.31 4.42
N SER A 267 6.91 15.57 4.83
CA SER A 267 7.95 16.59 4.65
C SER A 267 9.16 16.33 5.55
N PHE A 268 8.94 15.93 6.81
CA PHE A 268 10.02 15.48 7.69
C PHE A 268 10.77 14.28 7.12
N THR A 269 10.03 13.26 6.67
CA THR A 269 10.61 12.05 6.09
C THR A 269 11.38 12.36 4.80
N TYR A 270 10.90 13.30 3.97
CA TYR A 270 11.65 13.76 2.80
C TYR A 270 12.96 14.44 3.17
N ILE A 271 12.95 15.34 4.17
CA ILE A 271 14.17 16.00 4.65
C ILE A 271 15.18 14.95 5.14
N VAL A 272 14.73 13.97 5.91
CA VAL A 272 15.60 12.87 6.39
C VAL A 272 16.17 12.07 5.23
N VAL A 273 15.34 11.70 4.24
CA VAL A 273 15.78 11.00 3.02
C VAL A 273 16.81 11.82 2.27
N MET A 274 16.58 13.12 2.07
CA MET A 274 17.50 14.03 1.38
C MET A 274 18.85 14.13 2.10
N VAL A 275 18.84 14.37 3.41
CA VAL A 275 20.06 14.49 4.23
C VAL A 275 20.85 13.17 4.26
N MET A 276 20.15 12.04 4.31
CA MET A 276 20.78 10.72 4.39
C MET A 276 21.00 10.04 3.03
N TYR A 277 20.61 10.67 1.92
CA TYR A 277 20.53 10.04 0.59
C TYR A 277 21.84 9.40 0.17
N ALA A 278 22.95 10.16 0.22
CA ALA A 278 24.27 9.68 -0.16
C ALA A 278 24.73 8.48 0.69
N LYS A 279 24.49 8.54 2.00
CA LYS A 279 24.87 7.48 2.95
C LYS A 279 24.03 6.21 2.77
N LEU A 280 22.73 6.35 2.52
CA LEU A 280 21.83 5.22 2.31
C LEU A 280 22.07 4.56 0.94
N CYS A 281 22.40 5.34 -0.10
CA CYS A 281 22.76 4.82 -1.42
C CYS A 281 24.03 3.97 -1.41
N THR A 282 25.05 4.36 -0.64
CA THR A 282 26.31 3.62 -0.56
C THR A 282 26.25 2.42 0.40
N GLY A 283 25.29 2.41 1.33
CA GLY A 283 25.19 1.38 2.37
C GLY A 283 24.80 0.00 1.87
N LYS A 284 23.90 -0.11 0.88
CA LYS A 284 23.49 -1.38 0.28
C LYS A 284 23.15 -1.23 -1.21
N PRO A 285 23.59 -2.16 -2.07
CA PRO A 285 23.08 -2.26 -3.44
C PRO A 285 21.55 -2.38 -3.43
N GLY A 286 20.87 -1.61 -4.28
CA GLY A 286 19.41 -1.58 -4.36
C GLY A 286 18.72 -0.47 -3.58
N ASN A 287 19.36 0.10 -2.55
CA ASN A 287 18.75 1.17 -1.75
C ASN A 287 18.32 2.40 -2.58
N VAL A 288 19.05 2.70 -3.67
CA VAL A 288 18.70 3.80 -4.59
C VAL A 288 17.28 3.66 -5.14
N ILE A 289 16.82 2.43 -5.39
CA ILE A 289 15.48 2.17 -5.91
C ILE A 289 14.45 2.63 -4.89
N PHE A 290 14.58 2.22 -3.63
CA PHE A 290 13.63 2.58 -2.58
C PHE A 290 13.64 4.07 -2.26
N LEU A 291 14.83 4.70 -2.24
CA LEU A 291 14.95 6.15 -2.04
C LEU A 291 14.28 6.93 -3.17
N ASN A 292 14.54 6.55 -4.42
CA ASN A 292 13.91 7.20 -5.57
C ASN A 292 12.40 6.93 -5.63
N SER A 293 11.96 5.75 -5.19
CA SER A 293 10.54 5.44 -5.05
C SER A 293 9.86 6.39 -4.06
N TYR A 294 10.53 6.73 -2.96
CA TYR A 294 10.02 7.72 -2.01
C TYR A 294 9.97 9.14 -2.62
N VAL A 295 10.98 9.50 -3.41
CA VAL A 295 10.96 10.78 -4.13
C VAL A 295 9.79 10.83 -5.12
N LEU A 296 9.51 9.75 -5.85
CA LEU A 296 8.33 9.63 -6.71
C LEU A 296 7.02 9.68 -5.92
N TYR A 297 6.94 8.97 -4.79
CA TYR A 297 5.81 9.05 -3.87
C TYR A 297 5.53 10.51 -3.51
N TYR A 298 6.57 11.25 -3.10
CA TYR A 298 6.44 12.65 -2.69
C TYR A 298 6.00 13.56 -3.85
N ILE A 299 6.62 13.38 -5.02
CA ILE A 299 6.25 14.12 -6.24
C ILE A 299 4.77 13.88 -6.58
N LEU A 300 4.34 12.63 -6.70
CA LEU A 300 2.97 12.29 -7.09
C LEU A 300 1.96 12.74 -6.04
N PHE A 301 2.30 12.60 -4.75
CA PHE A 301 1.41 13.02 -3.67
C PHE A 301 1.09 14.52 -3.77
N TYR A 302 2.13 15.35 -3.91
CA TYR A 302 1.97 16.80 -3.98
C TYR A 302 1.55 17.30 -5.35
N PHE A 303 1.88 16.61 -6.43
CA PHE A 303 1.38 16.96 -7.76
C PHE A 303 -0.16 16.86 -7.82
N PHE A 304 -0.73 15.83 -7.19
CA PHE A 304 -2.18 15.61 -7.12
C PHE A 304 -2.83 16.09 -5.82
N TRP A 305 -2.20 17.01 -5.08
CA TRP A 305 -2.60 17.34 -3.70
C TRP A 305 -4.07 17.77 -3.53
N LYS A 306 -4.66 18.40 -4.55
CA LYS A 306 -6.06 18.86 -4.55
C LYS A 306 -7.06 17.70 -4.70
N ILE A 307 -6.66 16.63 -5.39
CA ILE A 307 -7.49 15.45 -5.65
C ILE A 307 -7.02 14.32 -4.74
N ASP A 308 -7.56 14.25 -3.52
CA ASP A 308 -7.11 13.31 -2.48
C ASP A 308 -7.07 11.85 -2.95
N VAL A 309 -8.08 11.42 -3.70
CA VAL A 309 -8.16 10.05 -4.24
C VAL A 309 -7.04 9.80 -5.26
N ALA A 310 -6.77 10.75 -6.16
CA ALA A 310 -5.68 10.60 -7.13
C ALA A 310 -4.31 10.63 -6.44
N SER A 311 -4.10 11.53 -5.47
CA SER A 311 -2.89 11.60 -4.67
C SER A 311 -2.62 10.28 -3.96
N GLN A 312 -3.62 9.73 -3.26
CA GLN A 312 -3.49 8.46 -2.54
C GLN A 312 -3.28 7.27 -3.48
N ARG A 313 -3.98 7.21 -4.62
CA ARG A 313 -3.84 6.10 -5.58
C ARG A 313 -2.50 6.13 -6.31
N MET A 314 -2.07 7.29 -6.79
CA MET A 314 -0.84 7.43 -7.57
C MET A 314 0.39 7.38 -6.69
N ALA A 315 0.42 8.14 -5.59
CA ALA A 315 1.53 8.05 -4.64
C ALA A 315 1.56 6.68 -3.96
N GLY A 316 0.39 6.11 -3.64
CA GLY A 316 0.25 4.80 -3.00
C GLY A 316 0.98 3.66 -3.71
N LEU A 317 1.15 3.74 -5.04
CA LEU A 317 1.97 2.78 -5.80
C LEU A 317 3.42 2.67 -5.30
N PHE A 318 3.95 3.74 -4.71
CA PHE A 318 5.33 3.84 -4.21
C PHE A 318 5.42 3.86 -2.67
N VAL A 319 4.32 3.60 -1.97
CA VAL A 319 4.29 3.62 -0.49
C VAL A 319 5.20 2.56 0.14
N TYR A 320 5.52 1.48 -0.60
CA TYR A 320 6.46 0.45 -0.15
C TYR A 320 7.84 1.00 0.22
N SER A 321 8.20 2.17 -0.33
CA SER A 321 9.45 2.86 0.01
C SER A 321 9.54 3.21 1.49
N TYR A 322 8.42 3.54 2.15
CA TYR A 322 8.38 3.77 3.61
C TYR A 322 8.85 2.55 4.38
N TRP A 323 8.37 1.37 4.01
CA TRP A 323 8.64 0.12 4.73
C TRP A 323 10.14 -0.19 4.73
N ILE A 324 10.83 0.13 3.63
CA ILE A 324 12.25 -0.10 3.48
C ILE A 324 13.08 1.02 4.09
N ILE A 325 12.75 2.29 3.80
CA ILE A 325 13.53 3.44 4.26
C ILE A 325 13.54 3.53 5.78
N TYR A 326 12.39 3.43 6.46
CA TYR A 326 12.37 3.48 7.92
C TYR A 326 13.14 2.35 8.57
N ALA A 327 13.12 1.15 7.98
CA ALA A 327 13.91 0.01 8.43
C ALA A 327 15.42 0.25 8.27
N GLU A 328 15.85 0.81 7.14
CA GLU A 328 17.25 1.14 6.87
C GLU A 328 17.75 2.31 7.73
N LEU A 329 16.91 3.33 7.95
CA LEU A 329 17.19 4.42 8.90
C LEU A 329 17.46 3.86 10.29
N TYR A 330 16.55 3.02 10.81
CA TYR A 330 16.73 2.37 12.10
C TYR A 330 18.00 1.51 12.17
N ALA A 331 18.29 0.75 11.11
CA ALA A 331 19.49 -0.09 11.03
C ALA A 331 20.80 0.74 11.04
N THR A 332 20.77 1.94 10.45
CA THR A 332 21.91 2.84 10.29
C THR A 332 22.21 3.66 11.56
N LEU A 333 21.21 3.85 12.44
CA LEU A 333 21.43 4.53 13.72
C LEU A 333 22.46 3.75 14.56
N LYS A 334 23.50 4.44 15.04
CA LYS A 334 24.52 3.86 15.93
C LYS A 334 24.15 4.02 17.40
N ILE A 335 23.56 5.16 17.76
CA ILE A 335 23.21 5.53 19.14
C ILE A 335 21.93 4.79 19.56
N ALA A 336 22.00 4.05 20.67
CA ALA A 336 20.88 3.25 21.17
C ALA A 336 19.66 4.12 21.57
N ASN A 337 19.91 5.31 22.14
CA ASN A 337 18.84 6.24 22.51
C ASN A 337 18.07 6.73 21.29
N ASN A 338 18.74 7.02 20.16
CA ASN A 338 18.07 7.42 18.93
C ASN A 338 17.20 6.30 18.35
N LYS A 339 17.63 5.04 18.48
CA LYS A 339 16.81 3.88 18.10
C LYS A 339 15.53 3.80 18.94
N ARG A 340 15.67 3.94 20.27
CA ARG A 340 14.53 3.94 21.19
C ARG A 340 13.57 5.09 20.87
N LEU A 341 14.11 6.30 20.68
CA LEU A 341 13.33 7.48 20.32
C LEU A 341 12.55 7.28 19.02
N LEU A 342 13.19 6.76 17.97
CA LEU A 342 12.51 6.46 16.71
C LEU A 342 11.36 5.47 16.89
N LEU A 343 11.56 4.39 17.67
CA LEU A 343 10.50 3.42 17.95
C LEU A 343 9.35 4.03 18.75
N VAL A 344 9.63 4.86 19.75
CA VAL A 344 8.61 5.56 20.55
C VAL A 344 7.80 6.51 19.66
N LEU A 345 8.48 7.32 18.84
CA LEU A 345 7.81 8.23 17.90
C LEU A 345 6.95 7.47 16.89
N LEU A 346 7.45 6.34 16.35
CA LEU A 346 6.68 5.49 15.44
C LEU A 346 5.42 4.92 16.11
N ILE A 347 5.51 4.47 17.36
CA ILE A 347 4.35 3.92 18.09
C ILE A 347 3.33 4.99 18.45
N ILE A 348 3.78 6.17 18.89
CA ILE A 348 2.87 7.31 19.17
C ILE A 348 2.17 7.72 17.87
N TYR A 349 2.94 7.96 16.80
CA TYR A 349 2.40 8.33 15.49
C TYR A 349 1.39 7.30 14.97
N SER A 350 1.76 6.02 14.98
CA SER A 350 0.89 4.95 14.46
C SER A 350 -0.36 4.75 15.31
N SER A 351 -0.27 4.88 16.63
CA SER A 351 -1.45 4.81 17.51
C SER A 351 -2.42 5.96 17.21
N LEU A 352 -1.91 7.19 17.09
CA LEU A 352 -2.72 8.36 16.70
C LEU A 352 -3.34 8.18 15.31
N LYS A 353 -2.59 7.63 14.34
CA LYS A 353 -3.08 7.31 13.00
C LYS A 353 -4.20 6.26 13.03
N MET A 354 -4.10 5.23 13.87
CA MET A 354 -5.16 4.22 14.02
C MET A 354 -6.40 4.79 14.71
N ILE A 355 -6.25 5.60 15.75
CA ILE A 355 -7.38 6.23 16.44
C ILE A 355 -8.12 7.19 15.51
N SER A 356 -7.39 8.07 14.83
CA SER A 356 -7.98 9.04 13.89
C SER A 356 -8.54 8.38 12.64
N GLY A 357 -7.84 7.40 12.08
CA GLY A 357 -8.14 6.80 10.78
C GLY A 357 -9.00 5.54 10.81
N LYS A 358 -9.37 5.00 11.98
CA LYS A 358 -10.14 3.75 12.14
C LYS A 358 -11.38 3.91 13.03
N SER A 359 -12.00 5.08 12.99
CA SER A 359 -13.09 5.46 13.90
C SER A 359 -14.48 5.45 13.25
N GLN A 360 -14.63 4.85 12.05
CA GLN A 360 -15.89 4.85 11.30
C GLN A 360 -16.59 3.48 11.36
N PRO A 361 -17.92 3.38 11.15
CA PRO A 361 -18.66 2.12 11.15
C PRO A 361 -18.08 1.05 10.21
N TYR A 362 -17.59 1.44 9.03
CA TYR A 362 -16.94 0.53 8.09
C TYR A 362 -15.56 0.01 8.56
N HIS A 363 -14.99 0.61 9.61
CA HIS A 363 -13.80 0.10 10.30
C HIS A 363 -14.14 -0.86 11.44
N GLN A 364 -15.40 -1.20 11.68
CA GLN A 364 -15.70 -2.21 12.69
C GLN A 364 -15.10 -3.56 12.26
N TYR A 365 -14.10 -4.02 13.03
CA TYR A 365 -13.46 -5.30 12.76
C TYR A 365 -14.42 -6.45 13.10
N LYS A 366 -14.55 -7.37 12.15
CA LYS A 366 -15.31 -8.61 12.27
C LYS A 366 -14.39 -9.77 11.87
N ASN A 367 -14.52 -10.90 12.54
CA ASN A 367 -13.79 -12.11 12.20
C ASN A 367 -14.79 -13.26 12.05
N ILE A 368 -14.69 -13.98 10.94
CA ILE A 368 -15.67 -15.00 10.53
C ILE A 368 -15.75 -16.17 11.52
N LEU A 369 -14.71 -16.38 12.35
CA LEU A 369 -14.70 -17.45 13.35
C LEU A 369 -15.60 -17.15 14.56
N PHE A 370 -15.80 -15.87 14.89
CA PHE A 370 -16.52 -15.47 16.11
C PHE A 370 -17.82 -14.72 15.82
N HIS A 371 -17.91 -14.09 14.64
CA HIS A 371 -19.05 -13.27 14.26
C HIS A 371 -19.41 -13.56 12.81
N TYR A 372 -20.59 -14.15 12.61
CA TYR A 372 -21.20 -14.24 11.30
C TYR A 372 -22.06 -12.99 11.08
N GLU A 373 -21.70 -12.18 10.08
CA GLU A 373 -22.44 -10.99 9.66
C GLU A 373 -22.94 -11.24 8.24
N ARG A 374 -24.24 -11.05 7.99
CA ARG A 374 -24.79 -11.15 6.63
C ARG A 374 -24.39 -9.94 5.80
N PHE A 375 -24.33 -10.09 4.48
CA PHE A 375 -23.90 -8.99 3.61
C PHE A 375 -24.80 -7.76 3.73
N GLU A 376 -26.11 -7.93 3.88
CA GLU A 376 -27.07 -6.83 4.04
C GLU A 376 -26.92 -6.09 5.39
N GLU A 377 -26.41 -6.78 6.41
CA GLU A 377 -26.05 -6.16 7.69
C GLU A 377 -24.77 -5.34 7.54
N ALA A 378 -23.77 -5.89 6.85
CA ALA A 378 -22.53 -5.21 6.55
C ALA A 378 -22.75 -3.96 5.68
N GLU A 379 -23.60 -4.05 4.65
CA GLU A 379 -23.95 -2.93 3.78
C GLU A 379 -24.58 -1.78 4.57
N ARG A 380 -25.60 -2.07 5.38
CA ARG A 380 -26.22 -1.08 6.26
C ARG A 380 -25.21 -0.44 7.21
N ARG A 381 -24.33 -1.23 7.82
CA ARG A 381 -23.30 -0.71 8.72
C ARG A 381 -22.27 0.18 7.99
N ILE A 382 -21.84 -0.20 6.79
CA ILE A 382 -20.79 0.52 6.06
C ILE A 382 -21.29 1.84 5.46
N GLN A 383 -22.58 1.92 5.13
CA GLN A 383 -23.23 3.11 4.57
C GLN A 383 -23.71 4.12 5.64
N MET A 384 -23.68 3.77 6.92
CA MET A 384 -23.87 4.69 8.06
C MET A 384 -22.64 5.55 8.33
#